data_AF-A0A4V6AWS3-F1
#
_entry.id   AF-A0A4V6AWS3-F1
#
_cell.length_a   1.000
_cell.length_b   1.000
_cell.length_c   1.000
_cell.angle_alpha   90.00
_cell.angle_beta   90.00
_cell.angle_gamma   90.00
#
_symmetry.space_group_name_H-M   'P 1'
#
loop_
_entity.id
_entity.type
_entity.pdbx_description
1 polymer ?
#
loop_
_entity_poly.entity_id
_entity_poly.type
_entity_poly.pdbx_seq_one_letter_code
_entity_poly.pdbx_strand_id
1 'polypeptide(L)'
;MAVIDFSLTSFPDDAAWHLQISGGLESATMGSLLLLVNERNAVTTTAFQNAARPRPVDRIVLSAVYADAARVMIEHALSHEDFGEEADYPDGSLGATLLDLLEKLFPAQSITDLRLRQRQSPALFASDLQAAVKIFEVSS
;
A
#
# COMPACT_ATOMS: atom_id res chain seq x y z
N MET A 1 5.49 2.42 -11.11
CA MET A 1 5.76 0.96 -11.05
C MET A 1 6.94 0.67 -11.96
N ALA A 2 7.84 -0.24 -11.55
CA ALA A 2 8.87 -0.80 -12.40
C ALA A 2 8.88 -2.34 -12.29
N VAL A 3 9.26 -3.03 -13.37
CA VAL A 3 9.49 -4.48 -13.38
C VAL A 3 11.00 -4.69 -13.37
N ILE A 4 11.51 -5.46 -12.41
CA ILE A 4 12.95 -5.69 -12.23
C ILE A 4 13.21 -7.14 -11.81
N ASP A 5 14.41 -7.66 -12.11
CA ASP A 5 14.85 -8.97 -11.60
C ASP A 5 15.39 -8.84 -10.17
N PHE A 6 14.68 -9.42 -9.19
CA PHE A 6 15.08 -9.31 -7.78
C PHE A 6 16.39 -10.04 -7.48
N SER A 7 16.79 -11.04 -8.27
CA SER A 7 18.06 -11.75 -8.09
C SER A 7 19.29 -10.87 -8.37
N LEU A 8 19.08 -9.70 -8.98
CA LEU A 8 20.11 -8.68 -9.21
C LEU A 8 20.07 -7.55 -8.17
N THR A 9 19.33 -7.73 -7.08
CA THR A 9 19.11 -6.73 -6.02
C THR A 9 19.38 -7.32 -4.63
N SER A 10 19.08 -6.56 -3.57
CA SER A 10 19.10 -7.04 -2.18
C SER A 10 17.76 -7.63 -1.71
N PHE A 11 16.72 -7.63 -2.56
CA PHE A 11 15.44 -8.22 -2.23
C PHE A 11 15.47 -9.75 -2.37
N PRO A 12 14.65 -10.50 -1.61
CA PRO A 12 14.58 -11.95 -1.77
C PRO A 12 14.17 -12.35 -3.19
N ASP A 13 14.92 -13.25 -3.82
CA ASP A 13 14.72 -13.72 -5.19
C ASP A 13 13.29 -14.17 -5.51
N ASP A 14 12.61 -14.77 -4.52
CA ASP A 14 11.26 -15.35 -4.67
C ASP A 14 10.14 -14.39 -4.25
N ALA A 15 10.47 -13.19 -3.75
CA ALA A 15 9.46 -12.19 -3.43
C ALA A 15 8.78 -11.69 -4.71
N ALA A 16 7.46 -11.57 -4.69
CA ALA A 16 6.69 -11.24 -5.89
C ALA A 16 6.68 -9.74 -6.22
N TRP A 17 6.71 -8.88 -5.20
CA TRP A 17 6.77 -7.43 -5.30
C TRP A 17 7.43 -6.81 -4.07
N HIS A 18 7.75 -5.52 -4.17
CA HIS A 18 8.20 -4.69 -3.07
C HIS A 18 7.64 -3.27 -3.24
N LEU A 19 7.02 -2.72 -2.21
CA LEU A 19 6.65 -1.30 -2.20
C LEU A 19 7.74 -0.51 -1.48
N GLN A 20 8.44 0.35 -2.22
CA GLN A 20 9.39 1.28 -1.68
C GLN A 20 8.69 2.61 -1.38
N ILE A 21 8.86 3.11 -0.15
CA ILE A 21 8.44 4.44 0.27
C ILE A 21 9.70 5.25 0.59
N SER A 22 9.91 6.37 -0.09
CA SER A 22 11.09 7.23 0.04
C SER A 22 10.70 8.68 0.29
N GLY A 23 11.59 9.45 0.94
CA GLY A 23 11.32 10.84 1.29
C GLY A 23 10.47 10.97 2.56
N GLY A 24 10.00 12.19 2.81
CA GLY A 24 9.11 12.50 3.94
C GLY A 24 7.67 12.71 3.49
N LEU A 25 6.77 12.95 4.44
CA LEU A 25 5.34 13.19 4.18
C LEU A 25 5.10 14.41 3.27
N GLU A 26 5.97 15.42 3.34
CA GLU A 26 5.94 16.61 2.48
C GLU A 26 6.42 16.36 1.03
N SER A 27 7.00 15.19 0.75
CA SER A 27 7.58 14.88 -0.56
C SER A 27 6.50 14.52 -1.58
N ALA A 28 6.74 14.82 -2.87
CA ALA A 28 5.81 14.50 -3.94
C ALA A 28 5.56 12.99 -4.05
N THR A 29 4.29 12.55 -3.96
CA THR A 29 3.90 11.13 -3.94
C THR A 29 4.47 10.34 -5.11
N MET A 30 4.43 10.92 -6.31
CA MET A 30 4.86 10.26 -7.55
C MET A 30 6.33 9.83 -7.51
N GLY A 31 7.17 10.55 -6.77
CA GLY A 31 8.59 10.19 -6.56
C GLY A 31 8.83 9.41 -5.27
N SER A 32 7.89 9.45 -4.33
CA SER A 32 8.00 8.81 -3.01
C SER A 32 7.50 7.38 -2.98
N LEU A 33 6.58 6.98 -3.86
CA LEU A 33 6.04 5.63 -3.92
C LEU A 33 6.48 4.90 -5.19
N LEU A 34 7.25 3.82 -5.02
CA LEU A 34 7.67 2.96 -6.12
C LEU A 34 7.30 1.51 -5.84
N LEU A 35 6.28 1.02 -6.55
CA LEU A 35 6.00 -0.42 -6.62
C LEU A 35 6.97 -1.09 -7.59
N LEU A 36 7.77 -2.01 -7.07
CA LEU A 36 8.67 -2.88 -7.82
C LEU A 36 8.03 -4.26 -7.96
N VAL A 37 7.93 -4.77 -9.17
CA VAL A 37 7.40 -6.10 -9.47
C VAL A 37 8.54 -6.99 -9.91
N ASN A 38 8.69 -8.16 -9.28
CA ASN A 38 9.74 -9.10 -9.64
C ASN A 38 9.44 -9.77 -10.98
N GLU A 39 10.32 -9.59 -11.97
CA GLU A 39 10.19 -10.17 -13.30
C GLU A 39 10.12 -11.71 -13.28
N ARG A 40 10.79 -12.34 -12.30
CA ARG A 40 10.80 -13.80 -12.17
C ARG A 40 9.46 -14.36 -11.68
N ASN A 41 8.60 -13.52 -11.09
CA ASN A 41 7.26 -13.92 -10.66
C ASN A 41 6.24 -13.71 -11.78
N ALA A 42 6.18 -14.66 -12.72
CA ALA A 42 5.33 -14.55 -13.92
C ALA A 42 3.85 -14.31 -13.59
N VAL A 43 3.33 -14.82 -12.47
CA VAL A 43 1.95 -14.61 -12.02
C VAL A 43 1.68 -13.13 -11.77
N THR A 44 2.56 -12.46 -11.02
CA THR A 44 2.43 -11.05 -10.68
C THR A 44 2.71 -10.18 -11.89
N THR A 45 3.79 -10.45 -12.65
CA THR A 45 4.13 -9.69 -13.85
C THR A 45 3.00 -9.73 -14.88
N THR A 46 2.41 -10.92 -15.14
CA THR A 46 1.29 -11.07 -16.08
C THR A 46 0.05 -10.32 -15.60
N ALA A 47 -0.24 -10.32 -14.30
CA ALA A 47 -1.38 -9.60 -13.74
C ALA A 47 -1.25 -8.08 -13.99
N PHE A 48 -0.06 -7.52 -13.82
CA PHE A 48 0.21 -6.11 -14.12
C PHE A 48 0.21 -5.79 -15.62
N GLN A 49 0.71 -6.69 -16.48
CA GLN A 49 0.62 -6.54 -17.94
C GLN A 49 -0.84 -6.51 -18.42
N ASN A 50 -1.71 -7.30 -17.79
CA ASN A 50 -3.13 -7.38 -18.13
C ASN A 50 -4.01 -6.36 -17.38
N ALA A 51 -3.44 -5.42 -16.61
CA ALA A 51 -4.20 -4.55 -15.72
C ALA A 51 -5.31 -3.74 -16.42
N ALA A 52 -5.17 -3.44 -17.72
CA ALA A 52 -6.20 -2.76 -18.50
C ALA A 52 -7.44 -3.64 -18.78
N ARG A 53 -7.28 -4.98 -18.82
CA ARG A 53 -8.33 -5.98 -19.06
C ARG A 53 -8.00 -7.27 -18.28
N PRO A 54 -8.11 -7.25 -16.94
CA PRO A 54 -7.59 -8.34 -16.12
C PRO A 54 -8.51 -9.57 -16.21
N ARG A 55 -7.90 -10.75 -16.35
CA ARG A 55 -8.59 -12.05 -16.19
C ARG A 55 -8.99 -12.24 -14.72
N PRO A 56 -9.86 -13.21 -14.38
CA PRO A 56 -10.24 -13.46 -12.99
C PRO A 56 -9.06 -13.68 -12.04
N VAL A 57 -8.02 -14.41 -12.47
CA VAL A 57 -6.80 -14.60 -11.69
C VAL A 57 -6.00 -13.30 -11.53
N ASP A 58 -5.92 -12.48 -12.59
CA ASP A 58 -5.18 -11.22 -12.55
C ASP A 58 -5.86 -10.24 -11.56
N ARG A 59 -7.20 -10.25 -11.52
CA ARG A 59 -8.00 -9.49 -10.54
C ARG A 59 -7.65 -9.86 -9.10
N ILE A 60 -7.54 -11.15 -8.80
CA ILE A 60 -7.16 -11.65 -7.47
C ILE A 60 -5.75 -11.16 -7.11
N VAL A 61 -4.79 -11.32 -8.03
CA VAL A 61 -3.39 -10.90 -7.81
C VAL A 61 -3.30 -9.40 -7.59
N LEU A 62 -3.92 -8.59 -8.46
CA LEU A 62 -3.95 -7.13 -8.32
C LEU A 62 -4.61 -6.70 -7.00
N SER A 63 -5.67 -7.39 -6.56
CA SER A 63 -6.30 -7.11 -5.27
C SER A 63 -5.37 -7.41 -4.09
N ALA A 64 -4.58 -8.48 -4.17
CA ALA A 64 -3.61 -8.83 -3.14
C ALA A 64 -2.47 -7.81 -3.08
N VAL A 65 -1.96 -7.36 -4.23
CA VAL A 65 -0.91 -6.33 -4.28
C VAL A 65 -1.44 -4.99 -3.76
N TYR A 66 -2.67 -4.61 -4.14
CA TYR A 66 -3.31 -3.40 -3.61
C TYR A 66 -3.47 -3.46 -2.10
N ALA A 67 -3.95 -4.58 -1.57
CA ALA A 67 -4.14 -4.79 -0.13
C ALA A 67 -2.81 -4.67 0.64
N ASP A 68 -1.75 -5.30 0.15
CA ASP A 68 -0.43 -5.22 0.78
C ASP A 68 0.18 -3.81 0.67
N ALA A 69 0.06 -3.16 -0.50
CA ALA A 69 0.53 -1.79 -0.69
C ALA A 69 -0.18 -0.81 0.25
N ALA A 70 -1.51 -0.90 0.35
CA ALA A 70 -2.29 -0.08 1.28
C ALA A 70 -1.88 -0.31 2.73
N ARG A 71 -1.60 -1.57 3.10
CA ARG A 71 -1.09 -1.91 4.44
C ARG A 71 0.25 -1.26 4.73
N VAL A 72 1.24 -1.43 3.84
CA VAL A 72 2.57 -0.83 4.01
C VAL A 72 2.49 0.70 4.09
N MET A 73 1.64 1.32 3.25
CA MET A 73 1.42 2.77 3.25
C MET A 73 0.83 3.26 4.58
N ILE A 74 -0.23 2.61 5.09
CA ILE A 74 -0.85 3.01 6.35
C ILE A 74 0.09 2.78 7.54
N GLU A 75 0.77 1.64 7.59
CA GLU A 75 1.74 1.35 8.64
C GLU A 75 2.86 2.41 8.66
N HIS A 76 3.35 2.80 7.48
CA HIS A 76 4.31 3.89 7.34
C HIS A 76 3.74 5.22 7.84
N ALA A 77 2.51 5.59 7.45
CA ALA A 77 1.86 6.81 7.91
C ALA A 77 1.75 6.86 9.45
N LEU A 78 1.24 5.79 10.07
CA LEU A 78 1.01 5.72 11.52
C LEU A 78 2.32 5.70 12.33
N SER A 79 3.43 5.28 11.73
CA SER A 79 4.77 5.33 12.33
C SER A 79 5.32 6.75 12.50
N HIS A 80 4.81 7.72 11.72
CA HIS A 80 5.16 9.13 11.87
C HIS A 80 4.28 9.76 12.96
N GLU A 81 4.90 10.33 13.99
CA GLU A 81 4.17 10.94 15.10
C GLU A 81 3.46 12.23 14.68
N ASP A 82 4.06 12.98 13.75
CA ASP A 82 3.53 14.24 13.22
C ASP A 82 2.42 14.02 12.18
N PHE A 83 2.08 12.78 11.85
CA PHE A 83 0.99 12.46 10.95
C PHE A 83 -0.37 12.56 11.64
N GLY A 84 -1.26 13.41 11.14
CA GLY A 84 -2.56 13.65 11.74
C GLY A 84 -3.53 14.39 10.82
N GLU A 85 -4.80 14.42 11.20
CA GLU A 85 -5.91 14.99 10.42
C GLU A 85 -5.80 16.51 10.23
N GLU A 86 -5.12 17.18 11.16
CA GLU A 86 -4.89 18.63 11.13
C GLU A 86 -3.60 19.01 10.39
N ALA A 87 -2.85 18.04 9.87
CA ALA A 87 -1.62 18.30 9.14
C ALA A 87 -1.92 18.89 7.76
N ASP A 88 -1.33 20.05 7.47
CA ASP A 88 -1.47 20.76 6.19
C ASP A 88 -0.42 20.28 5.20
N TYR A 89 -0.67 19.11 4.60
CA TYR A 89 0.21 18.55 3.59
C TYR A 89 -0.02 19.20 2.21
N PRO A 90 1.05 19.50 1.45
CA PRO A 90 0.91 20.00 0.09
C PRO A 90 0.11 19.04 -0.80
N ASP A 91 -0.71 19.60 -1.69
CA ASP A 91 -1.44 18.82 -2.68
C ASP A 91 -0.49 17.91 -3.49
N GLY A 92 -0.85 16.62 -3.58
CA GLY A 92 -0.04 15.62 -4.28
C GLY A 92 1.24 15.18 -3.55
N SER A 93 1.40 15.57 -2.28
CA SER A 93 2.42 15.01 -1.39
C SER A 93 2.03 13.65 -0.84
N LEU A 94 3.03 12.93 -0.34
CA LEU A 94 2.87 11.61 0.26
C LEU A 94 1.90 11.67 1.45
N GLY A 95 2.02 12.69 2.30
CA GLY A 95 1.15 12.91 3.46
C GLY A 95 -0.31 13.07 3.05
N ALA A 96 -0.60 13.93 2.07
CA ALA A 96 -1.95 14.12 1.54
C ALA A 96 -2.52 12.80 0.97
N THR A 97 -1.71 12.05 0.22
CA THR A 97 -2.11 10.74 -0.33
C THR A 97 -2.41 9.70 0.76
N LEU A 98 -1.64 9.71 1.84
CA LEU A 98 -1.83 8.80 2.98
C LEU A 98 -3.07 9.15 3.80
N LEU A 99 -3.37 10.45 3.96
CA LEU A 99 -4.63 10.91 4.56
C LEU A 99 -5.83 10.44 3.74
N ASP A 100 -5.84 10.71 2.44
CA ASP A 100 -6.92 10.28 1.54
C ASP A 100 -7.16 8.76 1.60
N LEU A 101 -6.08 7.98 1.64
CA LEU A 101 -6.15 6.52 1.75
C LEU A 101 -6.77 6.08 3.09
N LEU A 102 -6.38 6.72 4.19
CA LEU A 102 -6.92 6.43 5.52
C LEU A 102 -8.39 6.81 5.64
N GLU A 103 -8.78 8.00 5.17
CA GLU A 103 -10.18 8.44 5.16
C GLU A 103 -11.07 7.47 4.36
N LYS A 104 -10.56 6.98 3.22
CA LYS A 104 -11.28 6.00 2.40
C LYS A 104 -11.46 4.66 3.11
N LEU A 105 -10.46 4.19 3.84
CA LEU A 105 -10.47 2.87 4.47
C LEU A 105 -11.13 2.88 5.86
N PHE A 106 -11.02 3.98 6.59
CA PHE A 106 -11.50 4.14 7.95
C PHE A 106 -12.25 5.47 8.17
N PRO A 107 -13.33 5.75 7.43
CA PRO A 107 -14.00 7.06 7.42
C PRO A 107 -14.62 7.50 8.77
N ALA A 108 -14.68 6.61 9.75
CA ALA A 108 -15.28 6.86 11.06
C ALA A 108 -14.27 6.71 12.23
N GLN A 109 -12.98 6.53 11.95
CA GLN A 109 -11.96 6.35 12.98
C GLN A 109 -10.94 7.47 12.89
N SER A 110 -10.58 8.04 14.04
CA SER A 110 -9.51 9.04 14.07
C SER A 110 -8.15 8.40 13.85
N ILE A 111 -7.19 9.14 13.31
CA ILE A 111 -5.80 8.69 13.13
C ILE A 111 -5.17 8.36 14.49
N THR A 112 -5.53 9.10 15.53
CA THR A 112 -5.09 8.84 16.91
C THR A 112 -5.57 7.48 17.41
N ASP A 113 -6.84 7.13 17.19
CA ASP A 113 -7.39 5.83 17.59
C ASP A 113 -6.78 4.68 16.80
N LEU A 114 -6.56 4.88 15.49
CA LEU A 114 -5.91 3.89 14.63
C LEU A 114 -4.47 3.62 15.08
N ARG A 115 -3.71 4.67 15.38
CA ARG A 115 -2.34 4.55 15.92
C ARG A 115 -2.33 3.85 17.27
N LEU A 116 -3.28 4.18 18.15
CA LEU A 116 -3.43 3.51 19.45
C LEU A 116 -3.72 2.01 19.26
N ARG A 117 -4.64 1.65 18.35
CA ARG A 117 -4.97 0.26 18.03
C ARG A 117 -3.77 -0.47 17.44
N GLN A 118 -3.02 0.14 16.52
CA GLN A 118 -1.80 -0.43 15.94
C GLN A 118 -0.78 -0.77 17.05
N ARG A 119 -0.58 0.12 18.03
CA ARG A 119 0.38 -0.05 19.13
C ARG A 119 -0.09 -1.08 20.17
N GLN A 120 -1.38 -1.06 20.54
CA GLN A 120 -1.92 -1.91 21.61
C GLN A 120 -2.37 -3.29 21.14
N SER A 121 -2.77 -3.43 19.87
CA SER A 121 -3.36 -4.66 19.32
C SER A 121 -3.01 -4.81 17.84
N PRO A 122 -1.73 -4.97 17.49
CA PRO A 122 -1.27 -5.01 16.10
C PRO A 122 -1.93 -6.11 15.26
N ALA A 123 -2.22 -7.27 15.85
CA ALA A 123 -2.92 -8.35 15.15
C ALA A 123 -4.38 -8.00 14.80
N LEU A 124 -5.08 -7.29 15.70
CA LEU A 124 -6.43 -6.80 15.43
C LEU A 124 -6.40 -5.70 14.37
N PHE A 125 -5.47 -4.74 14.50
CA PHE A 125 -5.27 -3.70 13.49
C PHE A 125 -5.02 -4.28 12.08
N ALA A 126 -4.15 -5.29 11.98
CA ALA A 126 -3.89 -5.97 10.70
C ALA A 126 -5.16 -6.63 10.12
N SER A 127 -6.02 -7.18 10.97
CA SER A 127 -7.29 -7.79 10.56
C SER A 127 -8.32 -6.74 10.13
N ASP A 128 -8.45 -5.64 10.89
CA ASP A 128 -9.30 -4.50 10.53
C ASP A 128 -8.91 -3.92 9.18
N LEU A 129 -7.61 -3.75 8.94
CA LEU A 129 -7.08 -3.24 7.69
C LEU A 129 -7.29 -4.22 6.53
N GLN A 130 -7.06 -5.51 6.74
CA GLN A 130 -7.37 -6.54 5.74
C GLN A 130 -8.85 -6.54 5.35
N ALA A 131 -9.75 -6.33 6.31
CA ALA A 131 -11.17 -6.17 6.05
C ALA A 131 -11.48 -4.87 5.28
N ALA A 132 -10.85 -3.75 5.66
CA ALA A 132 -11.08 -2.44 5.04
C ALA A 132 -10.66 -2.40 3.56
N VAL A 133 -9.56 -3.06 3.20
CA VAL A 133 -9.08 -3.12 1.80
C VAL A 133 -9.88 -4.09 0.91
N LYS A 134 -10.81 -4.87 1.49
CA LYS A 134 -11.73 -5.77 0.78
C LYS A 134 -11.01 -6.69 -0.21
N ILE A 135 -9.89 -7.26 0.23
CA ILE A 135 -9.11 -8.20 -0.57
C ILE A 135 -10.03 -9.33 -1.08
N PHE A 136 -9.91 -9.68 -2.37
CA PHE A 136 -10.75 -10.65 -3.08
C PHE A 136 -12.20 -10.23 -3.41
N GLU A 137 -12.70 -9.08 -2.95
CA GLU A 137 -14.03 -8.56 -3.35
C GLU A 137 -13.94 -7.74 -4.65
N VAL A 138 -13.30 -8.30 -5.69
CA VAL A 138 -13.13 -7.56 -6.95
C VAL A 138 -14.49 -7.42 -7.61
N SER A 139 -15.09 -6.23 -7.49
CA SER A 139 -16.35 -5.89 -8.16
C SER A 139 -16.26 -6.31 -9.62
N SER A 140 -17.17 -7.21 -10.02
CA SER A 140 -17.29 -7.76 -11.37
C SER A 140 -17.42 -6.66 -12.41
#